data_AF-A0AAV3EM77-F1
#
_entry.id   AF-A0AAV3EM77-F1
#
_cell.length_a   1.000
_cell.length_b   1.000
_cell.length_c   1.000
_cell.angle_alpha   90.00
_cell.angle_beta   90.00
_cell.angle_gamma   90.00
#
_symmetry.space_group_name_H-M   'P 1'
#
loop_
_entity.id
_entity.type
_entity.pdbx_description
1 polymer ?
#
loop_
_entity_poly.entity_id
_entity_poly.type
_entity_poly.pdbx_seq_one_letter_code
_entity_poly.pdbx_strand_id
1 'polypeptide(L)'
;MRTKLLKQSALSSFIFCTSALVHNAFAENTNKEEIPAESTEIEQESNLKWGGSLSLGYDSNLYSASDYRSSRAISFHGSLHLAFWEHYSLYSNTGGYRTLQNAEGFYSTDTVVGLSRSSLVTFGDTGRMSISGQFSIPTSQASQDSFLNTAFRIQTPFTFKLADVGFLIAPRVRKNFHQYTTSPSGNVNISWGLSLLLGANYNYGDAFCSVSALGGTSINYNGRWTDGYSYGGNVSAGYNLLEDLSISLTLASSGVYTDAAQGTLGSFDLFDEAKATYSLGMTYSF
;
A
#
# COMPACT_ATOMS: atom_id res chain seq x y z
N MET A 1 21.18 18.70 -26.65
CA MET A 1 20.32 17.60 -27.18
C MET A 1 21.10 16.28 -27.12
N ARG A 2 21.09 15.61 -25.96
CA ARG A 2 21.50 14.20 -25.72
C ARG A 2 21.38 13.95 -24.20
N THR A 3 21.12 12.69 -23.84
CA THR A 3 20.96 12.08 -22.49
C THR A 3 19.55 12.09 -21.85
N LYS A 4 18.56 11.49 -22.54
CA LYS A 4 17.33 10.94 -21.89
C LYS A 4 17.23 9.40 -21.89
N LEU A 5 18.27 8.68 -22.33
CA LEU A 5 18.20 7.23 -22.58
C LEU A 5 18.66 6.31 -21.42
N LEU A 6 19.15 6.84 -20.30
CA LEU A 6 19.78 6.02 -19.26
C LEU A 6 18.92 5.73 -18.00
N LYS A 7 17.70 6.27 -17.89
CA LYS A 7 16.85 6.05 -16.69
C LYS A 7 15.69 5.05 -16.87
N GLN A 8 15.33 4.68 -18.10
CA GLN A 8 14.25 3.70 -18.34
C GLN A 8 14.68 2.24 -18.12
N SER A 9 15.98 1.93 -18.28
CA SER A 9 16.50 0.56 -18.22
C SER A 9 16.56 -0.03 -16.80
N ALA A 10 16.63 0.78 -15.74
CA ALA A 10 16.69 0.27 -14.37
C ALA A 10 15.29 -0.10 -13.82
N LEU A 11 14.24 0.59 -14.27
CA LEU A 11 12.85 0.33 -13.84
C LEU A 11 12.29 -0.97 -14.43
N SER A 12 12.64 -1.32 -15.67
CA SER A 12 12.21 -2.60 -16.27
C SER A 12 12.88 -3.80 -15.61
N SER A 13 14.13 -3.65 -15.15
CA SER A 13 14.89 -4.73 -14.52
C SER A 13 14.36 -5.09 -13.13
N PHE A 14 13.81 -4.13 -12.38
CA PHE A 14 13.23 -4.40 -11.06
C PHE A 14 11.88 -5.14 -11.16
N ILE A 15 11.08 -4.83 -12.18
CA ILE A 15 9.82 -5.53 -12.49
C ILE A 15 10.09 -6.97 -12.97
N PHE A 16 11.22 -7.21 -13.65
CA PHE A 16 11.61 -8.55 -14.10
C PHE A 16 12.15 -9.42 -12.95
N CYS A 17 12.84 -8.82 -11.96
CA CYS A 17 13.36 -9.54 -10.81
C CYS A 17 12.26 -10.10 -9.89
N THR A 18 11.10 -9.44 -9.78
CA THR A 18 9.98 -9.97 -8.99
C THR A 18 9.27 -11.13 -9.70
N SER A 19 9.23 -11.16 -11.04
CA SER A 19 8.75 -12.33 -11.79
C SER A 19 9.75 -13.50 -11.83
N ALA A 20 11.05 -13.25 -11.67
CA ALA A 20 12.07 -14.30 -11.68
C ALA A 20 12.22 -15.05 -10.35
N LEU A 21 11.76 -14.47 -9.23
CA LEU A 21 11.81 -15.11 -7.91
C LEU A 21 10.69 -16.13 -7.67
N VAL A 22 9.71 -16.24 -8.58
CA VAL A 22 8.57 -17.16 -8.46
C VAL A 22 8.82 -18.51 -9.16
N HIS A 23 10.00 -18.77 -9.73
CA HIS A 23 10.24 -19.99 -10.53
C HIS A 23 11.30 -20.97 -10.00
N ASN A 24 11.85 -20.82 -8.79
CA ASN A 24 12.90 -21.74 -8.31
C ASN A 24 12.85 -22.16 -6.83
N ALA A 25 11.72 -22.03 -6.12
CA ALA A 25 11.60 -22.52 -4.74
C ALA A 25 10.86 -23.87 -4.59
N PHE A 26 10.53 -24.54 -5.71
CA PHE A 26 9.99 -25.91 -5.70
C PHE A 26 10.84 -26.85 -6.57
N ALA A 27 11.77 -27.55 -5.92
CA ALA A 27 12.39 -28.80 -6.33
C ALA A 27 13.28 -29.24 -5.13
N GLU A 28 13.39 -30.48 -4.69
CA GLU A 28 12.77 -31.77 -4.96
C GLU A 28 13.34 -32.68 -3.85
N ASN A 29 12.50 -33.51 -3.23
CA ASN A 29 12.96 -34.55 -2.30
C ASN A 29 13.68 -35.64 -3.09
N THR A 30 14.96 -35.93 -2.81
CA THR A 30 15.49 -37.29 -3.03
C THR A 30 16.65 -37.63 -2.08
N ASN A 31 16.49 -38.77 -1.41
CA ASN A 31 17.37 -39.40 -0.43
C ASN A 31 18.80 -39.68 -0.92
N LYS A 32 19.80 -39.53 -0.03
CA LYS A 32 20.96 -40.42 0.16
C LYS A 32 21.47 -40.37 1.62
N GLU A 33 21.36 -41.51 2.30
CA GLU A 33 22.05 -41.97 3.53
C GLU A 33 23.60 -41.83 3.42
N GLU A 34 24.48 -41.69 4.44
CA GLU A 34 24.51 -41.98 5.90
C GLU A 34 25.72 -41.24 6.59
N ILE A 35 25.51 -40.62 7.79
CA ILE A 35 26.22 -40.74 9.13
C ILE A 35 27.76 -40.41 9.28
N PRO A 36 28.27 -39.84 10.42
CA PRO A 36 27.81 -38.76 11.30
C PRO A 36 28.95 -37.77 11.74
N ALA A 37 28.63 -36.58 12.25
CA ALA A 37 29.51 -35.91 13.21
C ALA A 37 28.67 -35.03 14.13
N GLU A 38 28.65 -35.40 15.42
CA GLU A 38 28.12 -34.59 16.50
C GLU A 38 28.70 -33.18 16.46
N SER A 39 27.86 -32.22 16.11
CA SER A 39 27.97 -30.87 16.63
C SER A 39 26.59 -30.49 17.10
N THR A 40 26.53 -30.17 18.39
CA THR A 40 25.33 -29.78 19.12
C THR A 40 24.85 -28.44 18.55
N GLU A 41 24.10 -28.47 17.45
CA GLU A 41 23.35 -27.32 16.99
C GLU A 41 22.19 -27.12 17.96
N ILE A 42 22.32 -26.07 18.76
CA ILE A 42 21.16 -25.44 19.38
C ILE A 42 20.31 -24.98 18.19
N GLU A 43 19.26 -25.72 17.85
CA GLU A 43 18.18 -25.24 16.97
C GLU A 43 17.58 -23.99 17.64
N GLN A 44 18.17 -22.83 17.38
CA GLN A 44 17.43 -21.58 17.45
C GLN A 44 16.38 -21.69 16.36
N GLU A 45 15.16 -22.09 16.72
CA GLU A 45 13.98 -21.86 15.89
C GLU A 45 14.02 -20.41 15.45
N SER A 46 14.38 -20.18 14.19
CA SER A 46 14.47 -18.83 13.67
C SER A 46 13.05 -18.28 13.69
N ASN A 47 12.79 -17.27 14.52
CA ASN A 47 11.53 -16.53 14.56
C ASN A 47 11.30 -15.66 13.30
N LEU A 48 12.01 -15.97 12.21
CA LEU A 48 11.93 -15.29 10.94
C LEU A 48 10.76 -15.88 10.13
N LYS A 49 9.72 -15.08 9.92
CA LYS A 49 8.59 -15.41 9.06
C LYS A 49 8.48 -14.34 7.99
N TRP A 50 8.47 -14.74 6.72
CA TRP A 50 8.26 -13.83 5.61
C TRP A 50 6.93 -14.16 4.93
N GLY A 51 6.38 -13.16 4.26
CA GLY A 51 5.18 -13.31 3.45
C GLY A 51 5.01 -12.08 2.58
N GLY A 52 3.96 -12.06 1.76
CA GLY A 52 3.73 -10.97 0.84
C GLY A 52 2.44 -11.12 0.09
N SER A 53 2.18 -10.15 -0.79
CA SER A 53 1.06 -10.22 -1.70
C SER A 53 1.37 -9.59 -3.03
N LEU A 54 0.72 -10.08 -4.09
CA LEU A 54 0.68 -9.46 -5.40
C LEU A 54 -0.79 -9.26 -5.78
N SER A 55 -1.14 -8.03 -6.11
CA SER A 55 -2.49 -7.66 -6.52
C SER A 55 -2.50 -7.09 -7.92
N LEU A 56 -3.51 -7.47 -8.71
CA LEU A 56 -3.83 -6.86 -10.00
C LEU A 56 -5.25 -6.28 -9.92
N GLY A 57 -5.40 -5.08 -10.45
CA GLY A 57 -6.66 -4.32 -10.39
C GLY A 57 -7.08 -3.79 -11.74
N TYR A 58 -8.39 -3.75 -11.96
CA TYR A 58 -9.02 -2.93 -12.98
C TYR A 58 -9.84 -1.84 -12.30
N ASP A 59 -9.46 -0.58 -12.53
CA ASP A 59 -10.08 0.59 -11.93
C ASP A 59 -10.88 1.35 -12.99
N SER A 60 -12.09 1.79 -12.66
CA SER A 60 -12.91 2.65 -13.54
C SER A 60 -13.72 3.64 -12.74
N ASN A 61 -13.86 4.86 -13.25
CA ASN A 61 -14.89 5.76 -12.75
C ASN A 61 -16.28 5.39 -13.29
N LEU A 62 -17.32 6.01 -12.72
CA LEU A 62 -18.73 5.71 -13.07
C LEU A 62 -19.16 6.20 -14.46
N TYR A 63 -18.30 6.87 -15.21
CA TYR A 63 -18.62 7.37 -16.53
C TYR A 63 -18.61 6.26 -17.59
N SER A 64 -19.57 6.35 -18.51
CA SER A 64 -19.67 5.45 -19.66
C SER A 64 -18.37 5.44 -20.49
N ALA A 65 -18.12 4.34 -21.18
CA ALA A 65 -16.85 4.14 -21.84
C ALA A 65 -16.52 5.15 -22.96
N SER A 66 -17.55 5.77 -23.55
CA SER A 66 -17.43 6.77 -24.60
C SER A 66 -17.38 8.21 -24.08
N ASP A 67 -17.60 8.44 -22.78
CA ASP A 67 -17.53 9.77 -22.17
C ASP A 67 -16.07 10.22 -22.08
N TYR A 68 -15.79 11.48 -22.41
CA TYR A 68 -14.44 12.06 -22.34
C TYR A 68 -13.89 12.12 -20.91
N ARG A 69 -14.77 12.06 -19.91
CA ARG A 69 -14.43 11.97 -18.48
C ARG A 69 -14.16 10.53 -18.04
N SER A 70 -14.38 9.53 -18.90
CA SER A 70 -14.10 8.13 -18.59
C SER A 70 -12.61 7.94 -18.30
N SER A 71 -12.31 7.43 -17.11
CA SER A 71 -10.96 7.12 -16.67
C SER A 71 -10.93 5.69 -16.20
N ARG A 72 -10.12 4.88 -16.88
CA ARG A 72 -9.92 3.46 -16.58
C ARG A 72 -8.44 3.17 -16.47
N ALA A 73 -8.06 2.28 -15.59
CA ALA A 73 -6.69 1.89 -15.39
C ALA A 73 -6.57 0.40 -15.09
N ILE A 74 -5.41 -0.15 -15.43
CA ILE A 74 -4.95 -1.42 -14.89
C ILE A 74 -3.89 -1.08 -13.85
N SER A 75 -4.05 -1.57 -12.63
CA SER A 75 -3.14 -1.35 -11.51
C SER A 75 -2.47 -2.65 -11.07
N PHE A 76 -1.28 -2.53 -10.52
CA PHE A 76 -0.64 -3.61 -9.77
C PHE A 76 -0.12 -3.08 -8.44
N HIS A 77 -0.11 -3.97 -7.44
CA HIS A 77 0.45 -3.70 -6.14
C HIS A 77 1.21 -4.91 -5.63
N GLY A 78 2.35 -4.69 -4.98
CA GLY A 78 3.14 -5.73 -4.34
C GLY A 78 3.50 -5.35 -2.91
N SER A 79 3.36 -6.30 -1.99
CA SER A 79 3.80 -6.17 -0.60
C SER A 79 4.74 -7.31 -0.22
N LEU A 80 5.70 -6.99 0.65
CA LEU A 80 6.57 -7.94 1.33
C LEU A 80 6.56 -7.62 2.82
N HIS A 81 6.52 -8.66 3.64
CA HIS A 81 6.49 -8.59 5.09
C HIS A 81 7.53 -9.56 5.65
N LEU A 82 8.29 -9.12 6.64
CA LEU A 82 9.28 -9.92 7.35
C LEU A 82 9.11 -9.71 8.85
N ALA A 83 8.54 -10.68 9.54
CA ALA A 83 8.57 -10.75 11.00
C ALA A 83 9.90 -11.37 11.42
N PHE A 84 10.64 -10.68 12.29
CA PHE A 84 11.97 -11.13 12.72
C PHE A 84 12.12 -11.21 14.24
N TRP A 85 11.21 -10.60 14.99
CA TRP A 85 11.05 -10.76 16.45
C TRP A 85 9.56 -10.87 16.79
N GLU A 86 9.24 -11.31 18.01
CA GLU A 86 7.89 -11.62 18.49
C GLU A 86 6.84 -10.53 18.17
N HIS A 87 7.25 -9.27 18.14
CA HIS A 87 6.36 -8.13 17.86
C HIS A 87 6.87 -7.18 16.78
N TYR A 88 7.96 -7.50 16.08
CA TYR A 88 8.55 -6.60 15.07
C TYR A 88 8.44 -7.19 13.68
N SER A 89 7.96 -6.35 12.76
CA SER A 89 7.91 -6.68 11.35
C SER A 89 8.40 -5.53 10.48
N LEU A 90 9.27 -5.85 9.53
CA LEU A 90 9.61 -4.99 8.41
C LEU A 90 8.60 -5.23 7.29
N TYR A 91 8.25 -4.18 6.56
CA TYR A 91 7.44 -4.31 5.36
C TYR A 91 7.94 -3.41 4.24
N SER A 92 7.66 -3.81 3.01
CA SER A 92 7.89 -3.02 1.81
C SER A 92 6.66 -3.11 0.93
N ASN A 93 6.23 -1.99 0.35
CA ASN A 93 5.08 -1.92 -0.51
C ASN A 93 5.41 -1.08 -1.75
N THR A 94 4.99 -1.54 -2.92
CA THR A 94 5.23 -0.85 -4.19
C THR A 94 4.07 -1.10 -5.16
N GLY A 95 4.01 -0.34 -6.24
CA GLY A 95 2.93 -0.48 -7.20
C GLY A 95 3.03 0.47 -8.37
N GLY A 96 1.97 0.45 -9.15
CA GLY A 96 1.75 1.40 -10.22
C GLY A 96 0.51 1.06 -11.02
N TYR A 97 0.27 1.85 -12.06
CA TYR A 97 -0.90 1.73 -12.89
C TYR A 97 -0.63 2.23 -14.31
N ARG A 98 -1.47 1.80 -15.24
CA ARG A 98 -1.52 2.30 -16.61
C ARG A 98 -2.95 2.69 -16.93
N THR A 99 -3.16 3.95 -17.28
CA THR A 99 -4.47 4.41 -17.77
C THR A 99 -4.75 3.78 -19.14
N LEU A 100 -6.02 3.51 -19.44
CA LEU A 100 -6.43 2.98 -20.74
C LEU A 100 -6.72 4.10 -21.74
N GLN A 101 -7.10 5.27 -21.24
CA GLN A 101 -7.29 6.48 -22.01
C GLN A 101 -6.02 7.33 -21.91
N ASN A 102 -5.54 7.84 -23.06
CA ASN A 102 -4.41 8.78 -23.16
C ASN A 102 -3.09 8.33 -22.51
N ALA A 103 -2.83 7.02 -22.40
CA ALA A 103 -1.63 6.52 -21.76
C ALA A 103 -0.36 6.88 -22.55
N GLU A 104 0.46 7.76 -21.98
CA GLU A 104 1.84 7.98 -22.42
C GLU A 104 2.78 6.87 -21.91
N GLY A 105 2.38 6.11 -20.88
CA GLY A 105 3.19 5.05 -20.31
C GLY A 105 2.61 4.43 -19.05
N PHE A 106 3.50 3.76 -18.30
CA PHE A 106 3.21 3.18 -17.00
C PHE A 106 3.62 4.16 -15.89
N TYR A 107 2.73 4.38 -14.92
CA TYR A 107 2.97 5.27 -13.78
C TYR A 107 3.24 4.45 -12.52
N SER A 108 4.36 4.72 -11.85
CA SER A 108 4.68 4.07 -10.58
C SER A 108 4.03 4.83 -9.41
N THR A 109 3.66 4.12 -8.35
CA THR A 109 3.38 4.71 -7.04
C THR A 109 4.68 4.82 -6.26
N ASP A 110 4.71 5.65 -5.21
CA ASP A 110 5.86 5.66 -4.32
C ASP A 110 6.06 4.28 -3.69
N THR A 111 7.32 3.89 -3.52
CA THR A 111 7.67 2.68 -2.78
C THR A 111 7.79 3.03 -1.31
N VAL A 112 7.24 2.22 -0.43
CA VAL A 112 7.30 2.43 1.01
C VAL A 112 8.06 1.30 1.65
N VAL A 113 8.96 1.63 2.58
CA VAL A 113 9.59 0.67 3.48
C VAL A 113 9.28 1.10 4.91
N GLY A 114 8.80 0.17 5.74
CA GLY A 114 8.40 0.48 7.09
C GLY A 114 8.72 -0.60 8.09
N LEU A 115 8.72 -0.19 9.35
CA LEU A 115 8.84 -1.03 10.52
C LEU A 115 7.56 -0.88 11.34
N SER A 116 7.05 -1.97 11.86
CA SER A 116 5.96 -1.96 12.82
C SER A 116 6.32 -2.76 14.05
N ARG A 117 5.86 -2.27 15.19
CA ARG A 117 5.81 -3.01 16.44
C ARG A 117 4.34 -3.23 16.80
N SER A 118 3.92 -4.49 16.84
CA SER A 118 2.56 -4.87 17.24
C SER A 118 2.42 -4.91 18.76
N SER A 119 1.19 -4.81 19.25
CA SER A 119 0.83 -5.06 20.65
C SER A 119 1.66 -4.28 21.69
N LEU A 120 1.86 -2.97 21.49
CA LEU A 120 2.50 -2.11 22.50
C LEU A 120 1.70 -2.06 23.79
N VAL A 121 0.37 -1.99 23.65
CA VAL A 121 -0.59 -2.02 24.75
C VAL A 121 -1.76 -2.87 24.31
N THR A 122 -2.24 -3.74 25.18
CA THR A 122 -3.49 -4.48 25.01
C THR A 122 -4.56 -3.86 25.89
N PHE A 123 -5.82 -3.85 25.42
CA PHE A 123 -6.95 -3.33 26.19
C PHE A 123 -8.20 -4.19 25.95
N GLY A 124 -8.87 -4.59 27.03
CA GLY A 124 -9.88 -5.64 26.96
C GLY A 124 -9.33 -6.94 26.36
N ASP A 125 -10.21 -7.79 25.87
CA ASP A 125 -9.83 -9.11 25.35
C ASP A 125 -9.34 -9.07 23.90
N THR A 126 -9.75 -8.05 23.13
CA THR A 126 -9.53 -7.99 21.68
C THR A 126 -8.74 -6.76 21.24
N GLY A 127 -8.56 -5.77 22.12
CA GLY A 127 -7.97 -4.49 21.80
C GLY A 127 -6.45 -4.51 21.82
N ARG A 128 -5.84 -3.91 20.80
CA ARG A 128 -4.39 -3.79 20.64
C ARG A 128 -4.05 -2.41 20.09
N MET A 129 -3.05 -1.78 20.70
CA MET A 129 -2.38 -0.59 20.17
C MET A 129 -1.04 -1.01 19.59
N SER A 130 -0.75 -0.55 18.37
CA SER A 130 0.51 -0.78 17.67
C SER A 130 1.16 0.55 17.30
N ILE A 131 2.42 0.51 16.88
CA ILE A 131 3.10 1.66 16.27
C ILE A 131 3.79 1.22 14.99
N SER A 132 3.76 2.09 13.98
CA SER A 132 4.51 1.86 12.75
C SER A 132 5.11 3.15 12.24
N GLY A 133 6.37 3.06 11.82
CA GLY A 133 7.08 4.11 11.10
C GLY A 133 7.43 3.64 9.70
N GLN A 134 7.36 4.53 8.72
CA GLN A 134 7.71 4.21 7.34
C GLN A 134 8.38 5.38 6.62
N PHE A 135 9.23 5.03 5.66
CA PHE A 135 9.82 5.94 4.69
C PHE A 135 9.22 5.71 3.32
N SER A 136 8.99 6.80 2.59
CA SER A 136 8.56 6.78 1.20
C SER A 136 9.75 7.11 0.30
N ILE A 137 9.95 6.29 -0.71
CA ILE A 137 10.91 6.47 -1.79
C ILE A 137 10.12 7.05 -2.97
N PRO A 138 10.49 8.24 -3.47
CA PRO A 138 9.72 9.02 -4.44
C PRO A 138 9.82 8.42 -5.87
N THR A 139 9.28 7.21 -6.05
CA THR A 139 9.28 6.52 -7.34
C THR A 139 8.16 7.01 -8.27
N SER A 140 7.13 7.66 -7.73
CA SER A 140 6.05 8.21 -8.54
C SER A 140 6.44 9.52 -9.25
N GLN A 141 5.79 9.76 -10.39
CA GLN A 141 5.94 11.00 -11.12
C GLN A 141 5.48 12.21 -10.29
N ALA A 142 4.39 12.10 -9.54
CA ALA A 142 3.89 13.18 -8.69
C ALA A 142 4.92 13.61 -7.62
N SER A 143 5.59 12.64 -6.99
CA SER A 143 6.64 12.92 -6.01
C SER A 143 7.91 13.49 -6.66
N GLN A 144 8.25 13.07 -7.88
CA GLN A 144 9.36 13.66 -8.64
C GLN A 144 9.05 15.10 -9.06
N ASP A 145 7.82 15.34 -9.53
CA ASP A 145 7.35 16.65 -9.96
C ASP A 145 7.22 17.63 -8.80
N SER A 146 7.05 17.17 -7.56
CA SER A 146 7.11 18.04 -6.38
C SER A 146 8.53 18.23 -5.81
N PHE A 147 9.53 17.55 -6.38
CA PHE A 147 10.88 17.43 -5.82
C PHE A 147 10.94 16.81 -4.41
N LEU A 148 10.11 15.80 -4.16
CA LEU A 148 10.17 15.02 -2.91
C LEU A 148 11.46 14.18 -2.89
N ASN A 149 12.26 14.31 -1.82
CA ASN A 149 13.40 13.42 -1.57
C ASN A 149 12.96 12.16 -0.83
N THR A 150 12.15 12.34 0.21
CA THR A 150 11.53 11.26 0.98
C THR A 150 10.40 11.80 1.84
N ALA A 151 9.55 10.92 2.35
CA ALA A 151 8.59 11.25 3.39
C ALA A 151 8.65 10.22 4.52
N PHE A 152 8.60 10.69 5.75
CA PHE A 152 8.52 9.84 6.93
C PHE A 152 7.11 9.90 7.51
N ARG A 153 6.48 8.75 7.74
CA ARG A 153 5.14 8.66 8.35
C ARG A 153 5.20 7.79 9.59
N ILE A 154 4.63 8.27 10.68
CA ILE A 154 4.31 7.48 11.87
C ILE A 154 2.80 7.30 11.93
N GLN A 155 2.36 6.12 12.34
CA GLN A 155 0.98 5.84 12.68
C GLN A 155 0.89 5.00 13.96
N THR A 156 -0.20 5.15 14.70
CA THR A 156 -0.51 4.34 15.89
C THR A 156 -1.84 3.62 15.72
N PRO A 157 -1.86 2.42 15.11
CA PRO A 157 -3.08 1.67 14.91
C PRO A 157 -3.65 1.14 16.22
N PHE A 158 -4.93 1.41 16.47
CA PHE A 158 -5.75 0.77 17.47
C PHE A 158 -6.66 -0.22 16.74
N THR A 159 -6.53 -1.50 17.06
CA THR A 159 -7.41 -2.55 16.54
C THR A 159 -8.18 -3.19 17.66
N PHE A 160 -9.45 -3.50 17.45
CA PHE A 160 -10.27 -4.23 18.41
C PHE A 160 -11.40 -4.95 17.67
N LYS A 161 -12.01 -5.94 18.32
CA LYS A 161 -13.19 -6.64 17.79
C LYS A 161 -14.39 -6.39 18.69
N LEU A 162 -15.52 -6.10 18.07
CA LEU A 162 -16.83 -6.03 18.72
C LEU A 162 -17.75 -7.03 18.02
N ALA A 163 -18.17 -8.08 18.76
CA ALA A 163 -18.73 -9.28 18.16
C ALA A 163 -17.78 -9.81 17.05
N ASP A 164 -18.31 -10.07 15.86
CA ASP A 164 -17.55 -10.59 14.71
C ASP A 164 -16.96 -9.50 13.81
N VAL A 165 -17.12 -8.22 14.17
CA VAL A 165 -16.62 -7.09 13.39
C VAL A 165 -15.28 -6.60 13.96
N GLY A 166 -14.25 -6.59 13.12
CA GLY A 166 -12.97 -5.96 13.41
C GLY A 166 -13.02 -4.47 13.13
N PHE A 167 -12.40 -3.67 13.99
CA PHE A 167 -12.28 -2.22 13.85
C PHE A 167 -10.82 -1.78 13.86
N LEU A 168 -10.54 -0.72 13.11
CA LEU A 168 -9.24 -0.06 13.01
C LEU A 168 -9.43 1.45 13.16
N ILE A 169 -8.64 2.06 14.05
CA ILE A 169 -8.48 3.50 14.17
C ILE A 169 -6.99 3.80 14.15
N ALA A 170 -6.49 4.50 13.15
CA ALA A 170 -5.07 4.78 13.00
C ALA A 170 -4.85 6.27 12.71
N PRO A 171 -4.61 7.10 13.74
CA PRO A 171 -4.05 8.43 13.53
C PRO A 171 -2.64 8.32 12.95
N ARG A 172 -2.32 9.26 12.05
CA ARG A 172 -1.09 9.27 11.26
C ARG A 172 -0.56 10.68 11.13
N VAL A 173 0.76 10.80 11.25
CA VAL A 173 1.51 12.03 11.00
C VAL A 173 2.58 11.73 9.97
N ARG A 174 2.66 12.56 8.93
CA ARG A 174 3.68 12.47 7.87
C ARG A 174 4.47 13.78 7.81
N LYS A 175 5.79 13.66 7.74
CA LYS A 175 6.71 14.73 7.35
C LYS A 175 7.21 14.47 5.94
N ASN A 176 7.08 15.45 5.06
CA ASN A 176 7.69 15.40 3.75
C ASN A 176 9.01 16.19 3.74
N PHE A 177 10.00 15.66 3.04
CA PHE A 177 11.30 16.29 2.85
C PHE A 177 11.49 16.53 1.36
N HIS A 178 11.19 17.75 0.92
CA HIS A 178 11.41 18.17 -0.46
C HIS A 178 12.77 18.84 -0.62
N GLN A 179 13.34 18.78 -1.82
CA GLN A 179 14.53 19.55 -2.18
C GLN A 179 14.25 21.06 -2.15
N TYR A 180 13.03 21.45 -2.54
CA TYR A 180 12.59 22.85 -2.59
C TYR A 180 11.24 23.01 -1.86
N THR A 181 11.02 24.20 -1.30
CA THR A 181 9.75 24.54 -0.63
C THR A 181 8.59 24.75 -1.62
N THR A 182 8.91 24.91 -2.91
CA THR A 182 7.95 25.19 -3.98
C THR A 182 8.19 24.21 -5.12
N SER A 183 7.12 23.68 -5.70
CA SER A 183 7.16 22.82 -6.89
C SER A 183 7.52 23.61 -8.16
N PRO A 184 7.89 22.96 -9.28
CA PRO A 184 8.05 23.58 -10.59
C PRO A 184 6.81 24.34 -11.07
N SER A 185 5.62 23.90 -10.63
CA SER A 185 4.34 24.55 -10.94
C SER A 185 4.07 25.81 -10.11
N GLY A 186 4.99 26.22 -9.23
CA GLY A 186 4.88 27.43 -8.41
C GLY A 186 4.07 27.25 -7.12
N ASN A 187 3.58 26.04 -6.84
CA ASN A 187 2.82 25.74 -5.63
C ASN A 187 3.74 25.46 -4.44
N VAL A 188 3.42 26.00 -3.27
CA VAL A 188 4.18 25.70 -2.04
C VAL A 188 3.92 24.24 -1.65
N ASN A 189 5.00 23.47 -1.54
CA ASN A 189 4.94 22.06 -1.19
C ASN A 189 4.39 21.84 0.22
N ILE A 190 3.73 20.69 0.41
CA ILE A 190 3.21 20.26 1.71
C ILE A 190 4.36 19.75 2.57
N SER A 191 4.54 20.33 3.76
CA SER A 191 5.61 19.97 4.69
C SER A 191 5.16 18.92 5.71
N TRP A 192 3.91 18.97 6.16
CA TRP A 192 3.31 18.03 7.11
C TRP A 192 1.93 17.57 6.63
N GLY A 193 1.61 16.30 6.87
CA GLY A 193 0.28 15.73 6.68
C GLY A 193 -0.22 15.11 7.98
N LEU A 194 -1.47 15.38 8.32
CA LEU A 194 -2.17 14.82 9.48
C LEU A 194 -3.39 14.06 8.95
N SER A 195 -3.55 12.80 9.34
CA SER A 195 -4.70 12.01 8.88
C SER A 195 -5.14 10.98 9.90
N LEU A 196 -6.39 10.54 9.77
CA LEU A 196 -7.01 9.51 10.58
C LEU A 196 -7.63 8.48 9.63
N LEU A 197 -7.12 7.24 9.68
CA LEU A 197 -7.76 6.10 9.03
C LEU A 197 -8.74 5.46 10.02
N LEU A 198 -9.95 5.24 9.56
CA LEU A 198 -10.96 4.41 10.19
C LEU A 198 -11.23 3.20 9.28
N GLY A 199 -11.41 2.03 9.88
CA GLY A 199 -11.73 0.82 9.15
C GLY A 199 -12.62 -0.09 9.96
N ALA A 200 -13.50 -0.82 9.27
CA ALA A 200 -14.22 -1.95 9.83
C ALA A 200 -14.21 -3.10 8.82
N ASN A 201 -14.10 -4.33 9.32
CA ASN A 201 -14.11 -5.52 8.49
C ASN A 201 -14.94 -6.63 9.13
N TYR A 202 -15.58 -7.43 8.29
CA TYR A 202 -16.38 -8.58 8.68
C TYR A 202 -16.11 -9.73 7.71
N ASN A 203 -15.92 -10.93 8.27
CA ASN A 203 -15.69 -12.15 7.50
C ASN A 203 -16.80 -13.15 7.81
N TYR A 204 -17.31 -13.83 6.78
CA TYR A 204 -18.29 -14.90 6.90
C TYR A 204 -17.92 -16.04 5.95
N GLY A 205 -17.34 -17.11 6.52
CA GLY A 205 -16.69 -18.15 5.72
C GLY A 205 -15.56 -17.55 4.88
N ASP A 206 -15.57 -17.85 3.58
CA ASP A 206 -14.60 -17.32 2.62
C ASP A 206 -14.96 -15.92 2.11
N ALA A 207 -16.15 -15.42 2.42
CA ALA A 207 -16.58 -14.09 2.03
C ALA A 207 -16.08 -13.04 3.04
N PHE A 208 -15.68 -11.89 2.53
CA PHE A 208 -15.29 -10.75 3.36
C PHE A 208 -15.94 -9.46 2.88
N CYS A 209 -16.14 -8.55 3.83
CA CYS A 209 -16.58 -7.19 3.57
C CYS A 209 -15.75 -6.24 4.44
N SER A 210 -15.38 -5.09 3.88
CA SER A 210 -14.74 -4.04 4.65
C SER A 210 -15.20 -2.66 4.21
N VAL A 211 -15.13 -1.72 5.14
CA VAL A 211 -15.35 -0.30 4.89
C VAL A 211 -14.21 0.46 5.51
N SER A 212 -13.72 1.49 4.83
CA SER A 212 -12.72 2.38 5.41
C SER A 212 -12.98 3.83 5.02
N ALA A 213 -12.49 4.73 5.88
CA ALA A 213 -12.52 6.17 5.65
C ALA A 213 -11.20 6.78 6.10
N LEU A 214 -10.61 7.63 5.28
CA LEU A 214 -9.44 8.41 5.62
C LEU A 214 -9.80 9.89 5.55
N GLY A 215 -9.64 10.59 6.66
CA GLY A 215 -9.77 12.05 6.73
C GLY A 215 -8.44 12.68 7.08
N GLY A 216 -8.18 13.90 6.62
CA GLY A 216 -6.93 14.58 6.94
C GLY A 216 -6.85 16.04 6.53
N THR A 217 -5.73 16.66 6.88
CA THR A 217 -5.35 18.01 6.50
C THR A 217 -3.82 18.10 6.43
N SER A 218 -3.29 19.24 5.99
CA SER A 218 -1.87 19.40 5.75
C SER A 218 -1.39 20.83 6.04
N ILE A 219 -0.09 20.95 6.28
CA ILE A 219 0.60 22.22 6.53
C ILE A 219 1.71 22.35 5.49
N ASN A 220 1.75 23.47 4.77
CA ASN A 220 2.79 23.72 3.77
C ASN A 220 4.08 24.27 4.39
N TYR A 221 5.12 24.52 3.58
CA TYR A 221 6.40 25.07 4.09
C TYR A 221 6.31 26.50 4.62
N ASN A 222 5.24 27.24 4.31
CA ASN A 222 4.99 28.57 4.87
C ASN A 222 4.26 28.51 6.23
N GLY A 223 4.04 27.30 6.78
CA GLY A 223 3.30 27.10 8.03
C GLY A 223 1.79 27.32 7.89
N ARG A 224 1.28 27.48 6.66
CA ARG A 224 -0.15 27.64 6.40
C ARG A 224 -0.81 26.27 6.31
N TRP A 225 -1.91 26.13 7.03
CA TRP A 225 -2.82 25.00 6.87
C TRP A 225 -3.50 25.07 5.51
N THR A 226 -3.67 23.92 4.86
CA THR A 226 -4.54 23.85 3.68
C THR A 226 -5.93 24.31 4.05
N ASP A 227 -6.54 25.10 3.17
CA ASP A 227 -7.92 25.55 3.36
C ASP A 227 -8.85 24.33 3.19
N GLY A 228 -9.33 23.77 4.30
CA GLY A 228 -10.26 22.63 4.34
C GLY A 228 -9.66 21.30 4.80
N TYR A 229 -10.47 20.25 4.66
CA TYR A 229 -10.14 18.87 5.01
C TYR A 229 -10.34 17.97 3.80
N SER A 230 -9.41 17.03 3.58
CA SER A 230 -9.60 15.96 2.62
C SER A 230 -10.23 14.76 3.32
N TYR A 231 -11.19 14.13 2.67
CA TYR A 231 -11.76 12.87 3.12
C TYR A 231 -12.09 11.99 1.92
N GLY A 232 -12.06 10.68 2.15
CA GLY A 232 -12.44 9.67 1.17
C GLY A 232 -12.73 8.37 1.90
N GLY A 233 -13.63 7.59 1.34
CA GLY A 233 -13.97 6.28 1.87
C GLY A 233 -14.11 5.24 0.78
N ASN A 234 -14.01 3.99 1.19
CA ASN A 234 -14.28 2.86 0.33
C ASN A 234 -15.12 1.81 1.05
N VAL A 235 -15.83 1.03 0.26
CA VAL A 235 -16.51 -0.20 0.66
C VAL A 235 -15.99 -1.28 -0.27
N SER A 236 -15.52 -2.39 0.29
CA SER A 236 -15.09 -3.55 -0.48
C SER A 236 -15.81 -4.80 -0.02
N ALA A 237 -16.09 -5.68 -0.96
CA ALA A 237 -16.57 -7.02 -0.71
C ALA A 237 -15.80 -8.00 -1.60
N GLY A 238 -15.57 -9.20 -1.12
CA GLY A 238 -14.79 -10.18 -1.84
C GLY A 238 -14.97 -11.59 -1.34
N TYR A 239 -14.22 -12.49 -1.96
CA TYR A 239 -14.26 -13.92 -1.72
C TYR A 239 -12.87 -14.52 -1.85
N ASN A 240 -12.49 -15.38 -0.92
CA ASN A 240 -11.28 -16.19 -0.99
C ASN A 240 -11.56 -17.41 -1.87
N LEU A 241 -11.04 -17.42 -3.09
CA LEU A 241 -11.19 -18.54 -4.03
C LEU A 241 -10.35 -19.75 -3.57
N LEU A 242 -9.19 -19.46 -2.98
CA LEU A 242 -8.25 -20.40 -2.39
C LEU A 242 -7.69 -19.78 -1.11
N GLU A 243 -6.90 -20.53 -0.36
CA GLU A 243 -6.23 -20.03 0.86
C GLU A 243 -5.29 -18.84 0.55
N ASP A 244 -4.72 -18.81 -0.65
CA ASP A 244 -3.75 -17.81 -1.13
C ASP A 244 -4.33 -16.84 -2.17
N LEU A 245 -5.52 -17.09 -2.72
CA LEU A 245 -6.09 -16.29 -3.81
C LEU A 245 -7.46 -15.71 -3.44
N SER A 246 -7.58 -14.39 -3.54
CA SER A 246 -8.84 -13.68 -3.32
C SER A 246 -9.21 -12.80 -4.50
N ILE A 247 -10.52 -12.58 -4.65
CA ILE A 247 -11.09 -11.57 -5.55
C ILE A 247 -11.91 -10.58 -4.75
N SER A 248 -11.91 -9.32 -5.18
CA SER A 248 -12.68 -8.26 -4.53
C SER A 248 -13.25 -7.26 -5.51
N LEU A 249 -14.40 -6.70 -5.14
CA LEU A 249 -14.97 -5.51 -5.72
C LEU A 249 -14.90 -4.39 -4.68
N THR A 250 -14.30 -3.27 -5.06
CA THR A 250 -14.19 -2.08 -4.20
C THR A 250 -14.91 -0.92 -4.86
N LEU A 251 -15.70 -0.18 -4.09
CA LEU A 251 -16.30 1.09 -4.46
C LEU A 251 -15.65 2.18 -3.61
N ALA A 252 -15.10 3.21 -4.23
CA ALA A 252 -14.49 4.34 -3.53
C ALA A 252 -15.17 5.66 -3.91
N SER A 253 -15.38 6.52 -2.91
CA SER A 253 -16.01 7.84 -3.07
C SER A 253 -15.08 8.90 -3.67
N SER A 254 -13.94 8.48 -4.19
CA SER A 254 -12.86 9.32 -4.68
C SER A 254 -12.12 8.56 -5.80
N GLY A 255 -11.44 9.30 -6.70
CA GLY A 255 -10.79 8.81 -7.93
C GLY A 255 -9.75 7.70 -7.77
N VAL A 256 -8.71 7.64 -8.60
CA VAL A 256 -7.64 6.61 -8.45
C VAL A 256 -6.46 7.19 -7.64
N TYR A 257 -6.29 6.81 -6.37
CA TYR A 257 -5.02 6.93 -5.63
C TYR A 257 -4.73 5.60 -4.95
N THR A 258 -3.46 5.30 -4.87
CA THR A 258 -2.93 4.12 -4.20
C THR A 258 -2.19 4.66 -2.98
N ASP A 259 -2.65 4.35 -1.75
CA ASP A 259 -1.79 4.58 -0.60
C ASP A 259 -0.67 3.55 -0.74
N ALA A 260 0.53 4.06 -0.98
CA ALA A 260 1.71 3.24 -1.18
C ALA A 260 1.93 2.21 -0.05
N ALA A 261 1.37 2.40 1.15
CA ALA A 261 1.47 1.45 2.25
C ALA A 261 0.30 0.49 2.43
N GLN A 262 -0.81 0.67 1.70
CA GLN A 262 -2.01 -0.16 1.82
C GLN A 262 -2.55 -0.65 0.46
N GLY A 263 -1.84 -0.36 -0.63
CA GLY A 263 -2.31 -0.67 -1.97
C GLY A 263 -3.37 0.32 -2.44
N THR A 264 -4.17 -0.08 -3.44
CA THR A 264 -5.18 0.79 -4.05
C THR A 264 -6.16 1.25 -2.99
N LEU A 265 -6.04 2.50 -2.54
CA LEU A 265 -6.91 3.10 -1.53
C LEU A 265 -7.89 4.10 -2.15
N GLY A 266 -8.12 4.12 -3.46
CA GLY A 266 -8.92 5.21 -4.07
C GLY A 266 -8.34 6.61 -3.79
N SER A 267 -8.74 7.61 -4.57
CA SER A 267 -8.14 8.94 -4.60
C SER A 267 -8.20 9.64 -3.25
N PHE A 268 -7.23 10.48 -2.95
CA PHE A 268 -7.51 11.62 -2.08
C PHE A 268 -7.33 12.88 -2.88
N ASP A 269 -8.41 13.25 -3.58
CA ASP A 269 -8.67 14.62 -4.00
C ASP A 269 -10.18 14.83 -4.18
N LEU A 270 -10.82 15.35 -3.11
CA LEU A 270 -12.20 15.85 -3.01
C LEU A 270 -13.32 14.86 -3.37
N PHE A 271 -14.34 14.77 -2.51
CA PHE A 271 -15.63 14.17 -2.85
C PHE A 271 -16.19 14.92 -4.07
N ASP A 272 -16.17 14.24 -5.20
CA ASP A 272 -16.73 14.69 -6.46
C ASP A 272 -17.43 13.46 -7.03
N GLU A 273 -18.73 13.55 -7.29
CA GLU A 273 -19.53 12.48 -7.91
C GLU A 273 -18.93 12.06 -9.26
N ALA A 274 -18.19 12.97 -9.93
CA ALA A 274 -17.40 12.68 -11.13
C ALA A 274 -16.17 11.78 -10.89
N LYS A 275 -15.77 11.54 -9.63
CA LYS A 275 -14.55 10.81 -9.26
C LYS A 275 -14.83 9.50 -8.54
N ALA A 276 -16.09 9.11 -8.30
CA ALA A 276 -16.37 7.79 -7.73
C ALA A 276 -15.81 6.68 -8.63
N THR A 277 -15.14 5.70 -8.02
CA THR A 277 -14.49 4.60 -8.73
C THR A 277 -14.99 3.24 -8.25
N TYR A 278 -15.01 2.29 -9.17
CA TYR A 278 -15.10 0.88 -8.85
C TYR A 278 -13.83 0.17 -9.30
N SER A 279 -13.38 -0.77 -8.49
CA SER A 279 -12.17 -1.55 -8.74
C SER A 279 -12.47 -3.03 -8.59
N LEU A 280 -12.14 -3.81 -9.62
CA LEU A 280 -12.10 -5.26 -9.53
C LEU A 280 -10.65 -5.68 -9.26
N GLY A 281 -10.42 -6.35 -8.13
CA GLY A 281 -9.10 -6.78 -7.69
C GLY A 281 -8.97 -8.29 -7.61
N MET A 282 -7.79 -8.79 -7.93
CA MET A 282 -7.36 -10.15 -7.63
C MET A 282 -6.05 -10.08 -6.85
N THR A 283 -5.97 -10.77 -5.72
CA THR A 283 -4.82 -10.74 -4.82
C THR A 283 -4.36 -12.14 -4.50
N TYR A 284 -3.09 -12.41 -4.80
CA TYR A 284 -2.36 -13.60 -4.38
C TYR A 284 -1.52 -13.27 -3.13
N SER A 285 -1.58 -14.10 -2.09
CA SER A 285 -0.84 -13.94 -0.83
C SER A 285 0.00 -15.19 -0.55
N PHE A 286 1.22 -15.01 -0.04
CA PHE A 286 2.15 -16.09 0.30
C PHE A 286 2.87 -15.82 1.62
#